data_AF-A0A9E1HWX2-F1
#
_entry.id   AF-A0A9E1HWX2-F1
#
_cell.length_a   1.000
_cell.length_b   1.000
_cell.length_c   1.000
_cell.angle_alpha   90.00
_cell.angle_beta   90.00
_cell.angle_gamma   90.00
#
_symmetry.space_group_name_H-M   'P 1'
#
loop_
_entity.id
_entity.type
_entity.pdbx_description
1 polymer ?
#
loop_
_entity_poly.entity_id
_entity_poly.type
_entity_poly.pdbx_seq_one_letter_code
_entity_poly.pdbx_strand_id
1 'polypeptide(L)'
;MFWKIKMWLSHIHAKLYNRKMIKKYPDYKDDEYNCGDLKFVWGIKSWDDLTSKDANLYSMNDLDIVYDREKKEYMLGIETIYTFDDKEDEIKYLEGLLDKFTEYVRENKYITNQDKMCLTYIESSEPWRAETISELYIRFKIFVNGFKSVFGE
;
A
#
# COMPACT_ATOMS: atom_id res chain seq x y z
N MET A 1 -24.00 10.24 -31.27
CA MET A 1 -23.04 9.60 -32.19
C MET A 1 -21.60 9.76 -31.72
N PHE A 2 -21.13 10.98 -31.43
CA PHE A 2 -19.78 11.26 -30.92
C PHE A 2 -19.40 10.53 -29.62
N TRP A 3 -20.31 10.46 -28.63
CA TRP A 3 -20.06 9.79 -27.35
C TRP A 3 -19.81 8.27 -27.50
N LYS A 4 -20.55 7.60 -28.41
CA LYS A 4 -20.35 6.18 -28.72
C LYS A 4 -18.99 5.91 -29.36
N ILE A 5 -18.54 6.80 -30.26
CA ILE A 5 -17.22 6.73 -30.88
C ILE A 5 -16.12 6.93 -29.84
N LYS A 6 -16.27 7.90 -28.94
CA LYS A 6 -15.32 8.16 -27.84
C LYS A 6 -15.20 6.96 -26.89
N MET A 7 -16.33 6.37 -26.48
CA MET A 7 -16.33 5.14 -25.66
C MET A 7 -15.63 3.98 -26.38
N TRP A 8 -15.93 3.78 -27.66
CA TRP A 8 -15.32 2.71 -28.45
C TRP A 8 -13.81 2.87 -28.57
N LEU A 9 -13.32 4.09 -28.83
CA LEU A 9 -11.88 4.39 -28.86
C LEU A 9 -11.22 4.14 -27.49
N SER A 10 -11.85 4.55 -26.39
CA SER A 10 -11.37 4.28 -25.03
C SER A 10 -11.25 2.77 -24.77
N HIS A 11 -12.24 1.99 -25.18
CA HIS A 11 -12.21 0.54 -25.01
C HIS A 11 -11.10 -0.14 -25.82
N ILE A 12 -10.82 0.34 -27.04
CA ILE A 12 -9.68 -0.13 -27.84
C ILE A 12 -8.36 0.23 -27.16
N HIS A 13 -8.23 1.45 -26.66
CA HIS A 13 -7.03 1.91 -25.98
C HIS A 13 -6.74 1.04 -24.74
N ALA A 14 -7.76 0.78 -23.91
CA ALA A 14 -7.66 -0.11 -22.75
C ALA A 14 -7.21 -1.53 -23.15
N LYS A 15 -7.81 -2.12 -24.19
CA LYS A 15 -7.40 -3.44 -24.70
C LYS A 15 -5.95 -3.48 -25.17
N LEU A 16 -5.48 -2.46 -25.87
CA LEU A 16 -4.09 -2.38 -26.33
C LEU A 16 -3.12 -2.21 -25.16
N TYR A 17 -3.48 -1.37 -24.19
CA TYR A 17 -2.72 -1.17 -22.97
C TYR A 17 -2.60 -2.46 -22.15
N ASN A 18 -3.72 -3.17 -21.93
CA ASN A 18 -3.72 -4.42 -21.15
C ASN A 18 -2.88 -5.51 -21.85
N ARG A 19 -2.91 -5.59 -23.19
CA ARG A 19 -2.01 -6.47 -23.94
C ARG A 19 -0.53 -6.13 -23.75
N LYS A 20 -0.19 -4.84 -23.63
CA LYS A 20 1.18 -4.42 -23.32
C LYS A 20 1.57 -4.84 -21.90
N MET A 21 0.68 -4.68 -20.93
CA MET A 21 0.94 -5.05 -19.54
C MET A 21 1.08 -6.56 -19.34
N ILE A 22 0.21 -7.38 -19.94
CA ILE A 22 0.34 -8.85 -19.92
C ILE A 22 1.68 -9.30 -20.52
N LYS A 23 2.19 -8.61 -21.54
CA LYS A 23 3.52 -8.90 -22.11
C LYS A 23 4.66 -8.48 -21.20
N LYS A 24 4.52 -7.34 -20.50
CA LYS A 24 5.55 -6.82 -19.58
C LYS A 24 5.61 -7.64 -18.28
N TYR A 25 4.46 -8.08 -17.79
CA TYR A 25 4.28 -8.77 -16.50
C TYR A 25 3.42 -10.03 -16.69
N PRO A 26 4.02 -11.23 -16.65
CA PRO A 26 3.31 -12.47 -16.90
C PRO A 26 2.15 -12.76 -15.94
N ASP A 27 2.20 -12.22 -14.73
CA ASP A 27 1.17 -12.36 -13.69
C ASP A 27 0.08 -11.27 -13.75
N TYR A 28 0.16 -10.34 -14.70
CA TYR A 28 -0.78 -9.23 -14.80
C TYR A 28 -2.18 -9.70 -15.20
N LYS A 29 -3.17 -9.20 -14.47
CA LYS A 29 -4.59 -9.32 -14.76
C LYS A 29 -5.19 -7.92 -14.80
N ASP A 30 -6.16 -7.72 -15.68
CA ASP A 30 -6.93 -6.47 -15.74
C ASP A 30 -8.03 -6.53 -14.68
N ASP A 31 -7.65 -6.25 -13.43
CA ASP A 31 -8.51 -6.32 -12.24
C ASP A 31 -8.15 -5.23 -11.21
N GLU A 32 -8.90 -5.16 -10.11
CA GLU A 32 -8.71 -4.19 -9.03
C GLU A 32 -7.37 -4.27 -8.29
N TYR A 33 -6.57 -5.31 -8.54
CA TYR A 33 -5.28 -5.53 -7.89
C TYR A 33 -4.11 -5.07 -8.76
N ASN A 34 -4.36 -4.61 -9.99
CA ASN A 34 -3.31 -4.21 -10.92
C ASN A 34 -3.68 -2.92 -11.69
N CYS A 35 -2.82 -1.91 -11.63
CA CYS A 35 -2.98 -0.69 -12.40
C CYS A 35 -1.64 -0.30 -13.02
N GLY A 36 -1.49 -0.62 -14.31
CA GLY A 36 -0.23 -0.43 -15.01
C GLY A 36 0.94 -1.19 -14.37
N ASP A 37 1.94 -0.44 -13.91
CA ASP A 37 3.12 -1.00 -13.26
C ASP A 37 2.89 -1.30 -11.76
N LEU A 38 1.73 -0.90 -11.22
CA LEU A 38 1.37 -1.08 -9.82
C LEU A 38 0.62 -2.40 -9.60
N LYS A 39 0.95 -3.06 -8.49
CA LYS A 39 0.28 -4.27 -8.00
C LYS A 39 -0.08 -4.11 -6.53
N PHE A 40 -1.35 -4.25 -6.18
CA PHE A 40 -1.76 -4.35 -4.79
C PHE A 40 -1.21 -5.63 -4.15
N VAL A 41 -0.67 -5.50 -2.95
CA VAL A 41 -0.05 -6.60 -2.20
C VAL A 41 -0.91 -6.96 -1.00
N TRP A 42 -1.23 -5.97 -0.18
CA TRP A 42 -2.00 -6.13 1.05
C TRP A 42 -2.53 -4.78 1.54
N GLY A 43 -3.57 -4.77 2.37
CA GLY A 43 -4.07 -3.57 3.00
C GLY A 43 -5.18 -3.82 4.00
N ILE A 44 -5.54 -2.77 4.72
CA ILE A 44 -6.62 -2.72 5.70
C ILE A 44 -7.68 -1.79 5.10
N LYS A 45 -8.83 -2.35 4.77
CA LYS A 45 -9.92 -1.55 4.21
C LYS A 45 -10.51 -0.64 5.28
N SER A 46 -10.75 0.61 4.94
CA SER A 46 -11.41 1.56 5.82
C SER A 46 -12.82 1.09 6.18
N TRP A 47 -13.23 1.37 7.41
CA TRP A 47 -14.56 0.97 7.91
C TRP A 47 -15.71 1.60 7.11
N ASP A 48 -15.53 2.83 6.63
CA ASP A 48 -16.48 3.61 5.86
C ASP A 48 -16.37 3.40 4.34
N ASP A 49 -15.49 2.50 3.90
CA ASP A 49 -15.49 2.03 2.52
C ASP A 49 -16.79 1.25 2.22
N LEU A 50 -17.59 1.79 1.31
CA LEU A 50 -18.89 1.22 0.95
C LEU A 50 -18.81 0.09 -0.09
N THR A 51 -17.60 -0.26 -0.57
CA THR A 51 -17.44 -1.33 -1.54
C THR A 51 -17.57 -2.68 -0.85
N SER A 52 -18.11 -3.70 -1.53
CA SER A 52 -18.25 -5.04 -0.96
C SER A 52 -16.98 -5.89 -1.08
N LYS A 53 -15.90 -5.35 -1.66
CA LYS A 53 -14.66 -6.08 -1.92
C LYS A 53 -13.69 -5.92 -0.75
N ASP A 54 -12.73 -6.85 -0.68
CA ASP A 54 -11.55 -6.70 0.17
C ASP A 54 -10.69 -5.53 -0.31
N ALA A 55 -9.74 -5.10 0.53
CA ALA A 55 -8.80 -4.03 0.20
C ALA A 55 -8.12 -4.28 -1.16
N ASN A 56 -8.09 -3.24 -2.01
CA ASN A 56 -7.53 -3.25 -3.36
C ASN A 56 -7.15 -1.81 -3.79
N LEU A 57 -6.72 -1.60 -5.04
CA LEU A 57 -6.29 -0.27 -5.52
C LEU A 57 -7.41 0.77 -5.63
N TYR A 58 -8.67 0.33 -5.59
CA TYR A 58 -9.86 1.17 -5.80
C TYR A 58 -10.77 1.25 -4.58
N SER A 59 -10.41 0.61 -3.47
CA SER A 59 -11.06 0.81 -2.17
C SER A 59 -10.38 1.94 -1.39
N MET A 60 -11.12 2.53 -0.47
CA MET A 60 -10.56 3.36 0.58
C MET A 60 -9.93 2.43 1.62
N ASN A 61 -8.63 2.58 1.83
CA ASN A 61 -7.85 1.74 2.72
C ASN A 61 -7.20 2.61 3.78
N ASP A 62 -7.33 2.21 5.05
CA ASP A 62 -6.64 2.89 6.15
C ASP A 62 -5.12 2.70 6.04
N LEU A 63 -4.71 1.57 5.45
CA LEU A 63 -3.33 1.26 5.13
C LEU A 63 -3.29 0.36 3.90
N ASP A 64 -2.39 0.61 2.95
CA ASP A 64 -2.14 -0.30 1.83
C ASP A 64 -0.66 -0.44 1.48
N ILE A 65 -0.32 -1.59 0.90
CA ILE A 65 0.97 -1.90 0.35
C ILE A 65 0.80 -2.17 -1.14
N VAL A 66 1.47 -1.37 -1.94
CA VAL A 66 1.47 -1.48 -3.40
C VAL A 66 2.89 -1.71 -3.87
N TYR A 67 3.10 -2.73 -4.69
CA TYR A 67 4.37 -2.98 -5.35
C TYR A 67 4.43 -2.22 -6.68
N ASP A 68 5.40 -1.33 -6.79
CA ASP A 68 5.79 -0.65 -8.03
C ASP A 68 6.74 -1.56 -8.79
N ARG A 69 6.23 -2.26 -9.82
CA ARG A 69 7.01 -3.21 -10.61
C ARG A 69 8.06 -2.53 -11.50
N GLU A 70 7.91 -1.23 -11.78
CA GLU A 70 8.88 -0.48 -12.58
C GLU A 70 10.10 -0.13 -11.72
N LYS A 71 9.87 0.42 -10.53
CA LYS A 71 10.94 0.78 -9.58
C LYS A 71 11.45 -0.41 -8.76
N LYS A 72 10.68 -1.50 -8.72
CA LYS A 72 10.91 -2.72 -7.92
C LYS A 72 10.88 -2.47 -6.41
N GLU A 73 9.99 -1.60 -5.97
CA GLU A 73 9.85 -1.20 -4.57
C GLU A 73 8.40 -1.37 -4.10
N TYR A 74 8.22 -1.63 -2.81
CA TYR A 74 6.95 -1.54 -2.12
C TYR A 74 6.72 -0.12 -1.64
N MET A 75 5.48 0.35 -1.78
CA MET A 75 4.98 1.64 -1.30
C MET A 75 3.99 1.39 -0.17
N LEU A 76 4.05 2.20 0.89
CA LEU A 76 3.05 2.22 1.97
C LEU A 76 2.13 3.44 1.82
N GLY A 77 0.84 3.19 1.67
CA GLY A 77 -0.22 4.18 1.85
C GLY A 77 -0.76 4.13 3.27
N ILE A 78 -1.05 5.29 3.87
CA ILE A 78 -1.78 5.42 5.13
C ILE A 78 -2.84 6.50 4.90
N GLU A 79 -4.10 6.18 5.22
CA GLU A 79 -5.17 7.17 5.16
C GLU A 79 -5.02 8.16 6.31
N THR A 80 -5.06 9.45 5.98
CA THR A 80 -4.84 10.56 6.91
C THR A 80 -5.95 11.61 6.83
N ILE A 81 -7.03 11.35 6.07
CA ILE A 81 -8.20 12.22 6.02
C ILE A 81 -8.97 12.28 7.34
N TYR A 82 -8.79 11.28 8.22
CA TYR A 82 -9.37 11.32 9.55
C TYR A 82 -8.77 12.45 10.37
N THR A 83 -9.64 13.39 10.75
CA THR A 83 -9.31 14.42 11.72
C THR A 83 -9.58 13.83 13.10
N PHE A 84 -8.52 13.66 13.88
CA PHE A 84 -8.62 13.21 15.26
C PHE A 84 -8.81 14.43 16.16
N ASP A 85 -9.81 14.37 17.04
CA ASP A 85 -10.07 15.43 18.01
C ASP A 85 -8.94 15.54 19.05
N ASP A 86 -8.25 14.43 19.31
CA ASP A 86 -7.15 14.31 20.25
C ASP A 86 -5.96 13.52 19.64
N LYS A 87 -4.74 13.91 20.01
CA LYS A 87 -3.50 13.21 19.65
C LYS A 87 -3.46 11.78 20.19
N GLU A 88 -4.08 11.52 21.34
CA GLU A 88 -4.18 10.14 21.85
C GLU A 88 -4.91 9.22 20.89
N ASP A 89 -5.98 9.71 20.24
CA ASP A 89 -6.78 8.89 19.33
C ASP A 89 -6.07 8.67 17.99
N GLU A 90 -5.30 9.65 17.52
CA GLU A 90 -4.39 9.49 16.38
C GLU A 90 -3.31 8.45 16.68
N ILE A 91 -2.73 8.47 17.89
CA ILE A 91 -1.76 7.46 18.34
C ILE A 91 -2.41 6.08 18.37
N LYS A 92 -3.60 5.93 18.97
CA LYS A 92 -4.33 4.64 19.02
C LYS A 92 -4.63 4.11 17.62
N TYR A 93 -5.02 4.98 16.69
CA TYR A 93 -5.24 4.61 15.29
C TYR A 93 -3.96 4.07 14.65
N LEU A 94 -2.86 4.82 14.73
CA LEU A 94 -1.57 4.40 14.18
C LEU A 94 -1.04 3.11 14.81
N GLU A 95 -1.21 2.93 16.12
CA GLU A 95 -0.87 1.68 16.82
C GLU A 95 -1.73 0.51 16.32
N GLY A 96 -3.03 0.72 16.10
CA GLY A 96 -3.92 -0.30 15.53
C GLY A 96 -3.52 -0.72 14.11
N LEU A 97 -3.11 0.23 13.26
CA LEU A 97 -2.56 -0.07 11.94
C LEU A 97 -1.25 -0.85 12.04
N LEU A 98 -0.36 -0.46 12.96
CA LEU A 98 0.91 -1.15 13.19
C LEU A 98 0.69 -2.58 13.67
N ASP A 99 -0.27 -2.84 14.56
CA ASP A 99 -0.61 -4.18 15.03
C ASP A 99 -1.06 -5.08 13.88
N LYS A 100 -1.89 -4.55 12.98
CA LYS A 100 -2.34 -5.29 11.78
C LYS A 100 -1.20 -5.56 10.80
N PHE A 101 -0.31 -4.60 10.58
CA PHE A 101 0.87 -4.83 9.75
C PHE A 101 1.83 -5.84 10.41
N THR A 102 1.97 -5.80 11.74
CA THR A 102 2.75 -6.79 12.51
C THR A 102 2.20 -8.20 12.33
N GLU A 103 0.87 -8.35 12.40
CA GLU A 103 0.17 -9.62 12.16
C GLU A 103 0.46 -10.16 10.76
N TYR A 104 0.26 -9.34 9.72
CA TYR A 104 0.52 -9.68 8.32
C TYR A 104 1.96 -10.14 8.10
N VAL A 105 2.94 -9.40 8.61
CA VAL A 105 4.36 -9.71 8.46
C VAL A 105 4.75 -11.01 9.16
N ARG A 106 4.18 -11.28 10.33
CA ARG A 106 4.40 -12.53 11.08
C ARG A 106 3.82 -13.73 10.35
N GLU A 107 2.59 -13.64 9.86
CA GLU A 107 1.91 -14.72 9.14
C GLU A 107 2.62 -15.10 7.85
N ASN A 108 3.14 -14.10 7.14
CA ASN A 108 3.88 -14.29 5.89
C ASN A 108 5.39 -14.52 6.09
N LYS A 109 5.87 -14.56 7.34
CA LYS A 109 7.27 -14.82 7.71
C LYS A 109 8.26 -13.84 7.05
N TYR A 110 7.85 -12.58 6.87
CA TYR A 110 8.74 -11.56 6.30
C TYR A 110 9.82 -11.13 7.29
N ILE A 111 9.61 -11.31 8.60
CA ILE A 111 10.66 -11.13 9.61
C ILE A 111 11.16 -12.49 10.05
N THR A 112 12.44 -12.77 9.82
CA THR A 112 13.11 -13.96 10.34
C THR A 112 13.96 -13.60 11.55
N ASN A 113 14.15 -14.55 12.47
CA ASN A 113 15.01 -14.38 13.66
C ASN A 113 16.48 -14.05 13.31
N GLN A 114 16.88 -14.19 12.04
CA GLN A 114 18.22 -13.86 11.54
C GLN A 114 18.33 -12.46 10.95
N ASP A 115 17.22 -11.77 10.74
CA ASP A 115 17.21 -10.37 10.34
C ASP A 115 17.63 -9.54 11.54
N LYS A 116 18.94 -9.49 11.79
CA LYS A 116 19.58 -8.33 12.41
C LYS A 116 19.21 -7.17 11.51
N MET A 117 18.09 -6.53 11.82
CA MET A 117 17.48 -5.43 11.08
C MET A 117 18.49 -4.30 11.01
N CYS A 118 19.34 -4.37 9.99
CA CYS A 118 20.31 -3.35 9.70
C CYS A 118 19.52 -2.27 8.98
N LEU A 119 19.42 -1.09 9.60
CA LEU A 119 18.98 0.14 8.92
C LEU A 119 20.08 0.55 7.91
N THR A 120 20.43 -0.34 6.99
CA THR A 120 21.63 -0.22 6.16
C THR A 120 21.52 0.95 5.20
N TYR A 121 20.31 1.32 4.78
CA TYR A 121 20.08 2.37 3.79
C TYR A 121 18.72 3.05 4.02
N ILE A 122 18.63 3.99 4.96
CA ILE A 122 17.56 5.02 4.90
C ILE A 122 18.07 6.14 3.96
N GLU A 123 18.32 5.81 2.70
CA GLU A 123 18.69 6.82 1.69
C GLU A 123 17.48 7.29 0.87
N SER A 124 16.31 6.68 1.06
CA SER A 124 15.10 7.10 0.38
C SER A 124 14.64 8.46 0.91
N SER A 125 14.52 9.45 0.03
CA SER A 125 13.81 10.71 0.31
C SER A 125 12.32 10.50 0.59
N GLU A 126 11.79 9.31 0.30
CA GLU A 126 10.42 8.90 0.56
C GLU A 126 10.42 7.78 1.62
N PRO A 127 10.09 8.08 2.89
CA PRO A 127 10.13 7.07 3.97
C PRO A 127 9.15 5.91 3.72
N TRP A 128 8.15 6.13 2.86
CA TRP A 128 7.08 5.21 2.52
C TRP A 128 7.41 4.24 1.37
N ARG A 129 8.68 4.10 0.99
CA ARG A 129 9.14 3.15 -0.05
C ARG A 129 10.25 2.24 0.42
N ALA A 130 10.23 0.96 0.07
CA ALA A 130 11.31 0.03 0.42
C ALA A 130 11.42 -1.13 -0.57
N GLU A 131 12.60 -1.76 -0.69
CA GLU A 131 12.78 -2.94 -1.55
C GLU A 131 12.10 -4.18 -0.98
N THR A 132 11.85 -4.21 0.34
CA THR A 132 11.24 -5.34 1.03
C THR A 132 10.09 -4.90 1.94
N ILE A 133 9.10 -5.78 2.12
CA ILE A 133 7.99 -5.57 3.08
C ILE A 133 8.53 -5.45 4.50
N SER A 134 9.57 -6.21 4.86
CA SER A 134 10.21 -6.17 6.18
C SER A 134 10.78 -4.79 6.48
N GLU A 135 11.47 -4.19 5.52
CA GLU A 135 11.98 -2.83 5.65
C GLU A 135 10.85 -1.80 5.74
N LEU A 136 9.82 -1.93 4.90
CA LEU A 136 8.65 -1.05 4.96
C LEU A 136 7.96 -1.09 6.33
N TYR A 137 7.82 -2.28 6.91
CA TYR A 137 7.30 -2.49 8.25
C TYR A 137 8.16 -1.84 9.33
N ILE A 138 9.49 -1.99 9.27
CA ILE A 138 10.40 -1.36 10.24
C ILE A 138 10.23 0.16 10.20
N ARG A 139 10.20 0.75 9.01
CA ARG A 139 10.06 2.20 8.83
C ARG A 139 8.74 2.68 9.43
N PHE A 140 7.64 1.99 9.15
CA PHE A 140 6.35 2.32 9.75
C PHE A 140 6.35 2.16 11.27
N LYS A 141 6.94 1.07 11.79
CA LYS A 141 7.09 0.85 13.23
C LYS A 141 7.88 1.95 13.93
N ILE A 142 8.99 2.38 13.33
CA ILE A 142 9.80 3.50 13.84
C ILE A 142 8.97 4.78 13.81
N PHE A 143 8.23 5.03 12.73
CA PHE A 143 7.34 6.20 12.62
C PHE A 143 6.29 6.21 13.73
N VAL A 144 5.52 5.14 13.91
CA VAL A 144 4.44 5.07 14.93
C VAL A 144 5.01 5.24 16.34
N ASN A 145 6.10 4.52 16.67
CA ASN A 145 6.73 4.65 17.99
C ASN A 145 7.33 6.04 18.21
N GLY A 146 7.94 6.62 17.18
CA GLY A 146 8.50 7.97 17.22
C GLY A 146 7.42 9.02 17.41
N PHE A 147 6.33 8.92 16.64
CA PHE A 147 5.16 9.80 16.77
C PHE A 147 4.59 9.76 18.19
N LYS A 148 4.37 8.54 18.73
CA LYS A 148 3.94 8.34 20.12
C LYS A 148 4.93 8.92 21.13
N SER A 149 6.24 8.80 20.90
CA SER A 149 7.23 9.36 21.83
C SER A 149 7.28 10.89 21.86
N VAL A 150 6.84 11.54 20.78
CA VAL A 150 6.84 13.00 20.66
C VAL A 150 5.52 13.61 21.15
N PHE A 151 4.40 12.92 20.90
CA PHE A 151 3.05 13.44 21.14
C PHE A 151 2.24 12.68 22.18
N GLY A 152 2.70 11.54 22.65
CA GLY A 152 2.09 10.80 23.76
C GLY A 152 2.55 11.40 25.09
N GLU A 153 1.58 11.68 25.96
CA GLU A 153 1.83 12.13 27.35
C GLU A 153 2.31 10.99 28.26
#